data_AF-A0AAD9MNR5-F1
#
_entry.id   AF-A0AAD9MNR5-F1
#
_cell.length_a   1.000
_cell.length_b   1.000
_cell.length_c   1.000
_cell.angle_alpha   90.00
_cell.angle_beta   90.00
_cell.angle_gamma   90.00
#
_symmetry.space_group_name_H-M   'P 1'
#
loop_
_entity.id
_entity.type
_entity.pdbx_description
1 polymer ?
#
loop_
_entity_poly.entity_id
_entity_poly.type
_entity_poly.pdbx_seq_one_letter_code
_entity_poly.pdbx_strand_id
1 'polypeptide(L)'
;MCRSEAGREGGPELINVPGGLLHWVNDPVHYLDLGGIPAASLVDLGGSPTFWAGVTKLYASNGALVDVRGLQLLRNIKYLYLDNNKLPENELMVMAGMLPQGQLECLDIRGNPGLTPSVMDALLRHGVVDRCQYVNGRRLDLDLTSIWD
;
A
#
# COMPACT_ATOMS: atom_id res chain seq x y z
N MET A 1 40.78 13.34 -6.06
CA MET A 1 40.01 14.53 -6.46
C MET A 1 39.19 14.14 -7.69
N CYS A 2 38.07 13.45 -7.47
CA CYS A 2 37.14 13.05 -8.54
C CYS A 2 35.89 13.90 -8.38
N ARG A 3 35.55 14.61 -9.46
CA ARG A 3 34.49 15.61 -9.52
C ARG A 3 33.12 14.97 -9.39
N SER A 4 32.26 15.74 -8.76
CA SER A 4 30.81 15.63 -8.69
C SER A 4 30.15 15.44 -10.06
N GLU A 5 29.20 14.51 -10.15
CA GLU A 5 28.05 14.65 -11.04
C GLU A 5 26.84 15.01 -10.18
N ALA A 6 26.42 16.28 -10.33
CA ALA A 6 25.15 16.76 -9.85
C ALA A 6 24.05 16.31 -10.83
N GLY A 7 22.89 15.95 -10.29
CA GLY A 7 21.62 15.99 -11.01
C GLY A 7 21.29 14.77 -11.87
N ARG A 8 20.94 13.65 -11.25
CA ARG A 8 19.97 12.72 -11.85
C ARG A 8 18.63 12.94 -11.14
N GLU A 9 17.86 13.91 -11.62
CA GLU A 9 16.40 13.89 -11.45
C GLU A 9 15.84 12.78 -12.35
N GLY A 10 16.16 11.53 -12.02
CA GLY A 10 15.47 10.36 -12.53
C GLY A 10 14.73 9.77 -11.36
N GLY A 11 13.40 9.69 -11.43
CA GLY A 11 12.63 8.90 -10.48
C GLY A 11 13.16 7.46 -10.41
N PRO A 12 12.82 6.70 -9.35
CA PRO A 12 13.28 5.31 -9.24
C PRO A 12 12.91 4.53 -10.49
N GLU A 13 13.89 3.82 -11.06
CA GLU A 13 13.68 2.99 -12.24
C GLU A 13 12.80 1.80 -11.85
N LEU A 14 11.63 1.68 -12.48
CA LEU A 14 10.66 0.63 -12.15
C LEU A 14 11.22 -0.75 -12.47
N ILE A 15 10.76 -1.74 -11.72
CA ILE A 15 11.11 -3.14 -12.00
C ILE A 15 10.69 -3.50 -13.43
N ASN A 16 11.64 -4.07 -14.17
CA ASN A 16 11.45 -4.48 -15.56
C ASN A 16 11.92 -5.93 -15.74
N VAL A 17 11.30 -6.84 -14.98
CA VAL A 17 11.53 -8.28 -15.09
C VAL A 17 10.29 -8.90 -15.76
N PRO A 18 10.45 -9.73 -16.82
CA PRO A 18 9.31 -10.39 -17.46
C PRO A 18 8.46 -11.16 -16.44
N GLY A 19 7.17 -10.81 -16.35
CA GLY A 19 6.24 -11.41 -15.40
C GLY A 19 6.28 -10.87 -13.98
N GLY A 20 7.22 -9.97 -13.65
CA GLY A 20 7.40 -9.39 -12.32
C GLY A 20 8.25 -10.24 -11.36
N LEU A 21 8.69 -9.65 -10.25
CA LEU A 21 9.54 -10.29 -9.23
C LEU A 21 8.92 -11.60 -8.69
N LEU A 22 7.61 -11.61 -8.50
CA LEU A 22 6.87 -12.66 -7.82
C LEU A 22 6.31 -13.72 -8.78
N HIS A 23 6.63 -13.63 -10.09
CA HIS A 23 6.15 -14.56 -11.10
C HIS A 23 6.42 -16.04 -10.75
N TRP A 24 7.57 -16.30 -10.11
CA TRP A 24 8.07 -17.64 -9.84
C TRP A 24 7.74 -18.15 -8.44
N VAL A 25 7.02 -17.37 -7.64
CA VAL A 25 6.65 -17.73 -6.26
C VAL A 25 5.27 -18.36 -6.28
N ASN A 26 5.21 -19.68 -6.07
CA ASN A 26 3.98 -20.47 -6.19
C ASN A 26 3.26 -20.66 -4.86
N ASP A 27 4.01 -20.67 -3.75
CA ASP A 27 3.44 -20.92 -2.43
C ASP A 27 2.97 -19.61 -1.77
N PRO A 28 1.78 -19.58 -1.17
CA PRO A 28 1.30 -18.40 -0.45
C PRO A 28 2.22 -18.12 0.74
N VAL A 29 2.57 -16.85 0.91
CA VAL A 29 3.32 -16.36 2.07
C VAL A 29 2.40 -15.52 2.94
N HIS A 30 2.47 -15.69 4.26
CA HIS A 30 1.67 -14.87 5.18
C HIS A 30 2.22 -13.46 5.34
N TYR A 31 3.55 -13.32 5.34
CA TYR A 31 4.30 -12.09 5.48
C TYR A 31 5.10 -11.82 4.22
N LEU A 32 4.99 -10.62 3.68
CA LEU A 32 5.71 -10.20 2.49
C LEU A 32 6.23 -8.77 2.67
N ASP A 33 7.54 -8.59 2.47
CA ASP A 33 8.17 -7.28 2.48
C ASP A 33 8.71 -6.97 1.08
N LEU A 34 8.16 -5.91 0.49
CA LEU A 34 8.48 -5.33 -0.81
C LEU A 34 8.89 -3.86 -0.65
N GLY A 35 9.21 -3.43 0.58
CA GLY A 35 9.61 -2.07 0.88
C GLY A 35 10.77 -1.62 -0.01
N GLY A 36 10.61 -0.47 -0.66
CA GLY A 36 11.63 0.09 -1.56
C GLY A 36 11.73 -0.58 -2.94
N ILE A 37 10.95 -1.63 -3.23
CA ILE A 37 10.91 -2.22 -4.57
C ILE A 37 10.08 -1.31 -5.49
N PRO A 38 10.68 -0.73 -6.55
CA PRO A 38 9.99 0.24 -7.39
C PRO A 38 9.03 -0.46 -8.36
N ALA A 39 7.73 -0.18 -8.24
CA ALA A 39 6.67 -0.69 -9.10
C ALA A 39 5.54 0.34 -9.22
N ALA A 40 4.82 0.37 -10.35
CA ALA A 40 3.69 1.29 -10.50
C ALA A 40 2.44 0.78 -9.77
N SER A 41 2.28 -0.54 -9.72
CA SER A 41 1.17 -1.28 -9.10
C SER A 41 1.64 -2.65 -8.58
N LEU A 42 0.84 -3.35 -7.77
CA LEU A 42 1.18 -4.72 -7.38
C LEU A 42 1.13 -5.71 -8.56
N VAL A 43 0.40 -5.39 -9.63
CA VAL A 43 0.37 -6.22 -10.85
C VAL A 43 1.75 -6.29 -11.50
N ASP A 44 2.52 -5.21 -11.46
CA ASP A 44 3.87 -5.14 -12.06
C ASP A 44 4.88 -5.99 -11.28
N LEU A 45 4.58 -6.29 -10.00
CA LEU A 45 5.36 -7.21 -9.19
C LEU A 45 5.06 -8.68 -9.53
N GLY A 46 4.04 -8.97 -10.33
CA GLY A 46 3.65 -10.33 -10.69
C GLY A 46 2.93 -11.06 -9.56
N GLY A 47 3.08 -12.38 -9.52
CA GLY A 47 2.44 -13.24 -8.51
C GLY A 47 1.02 -13.66 -8.90
N SER A 48 0.66 -14.89 -8.53
CA SER A 48 -0.66 -15.45 -8.84
C SER A 48 -1.75 -14.90 -7.90
N PRO A 49 -3.03 -14.91 -8.29
CA PRO A 49 -4.13 -14.57 -7.37
C PRO A 49 -4.12 -15.40 -6.08
N THR A 50 -3.72 -16.67 -6.16
CA THR A 50 -3.61 -17.56 -4.99
C THR A 50 -2.50 -17.12 -4.05
N PHE A 51 -1.35 -16.72 -4.60
CA PHE A 51 -0.23 -16.17 -3.84
C PHE A 51 -0.68 -14.94 -3.05
N TRP A 52 -1.26 -13.94 -3.73
CA TRP A 52 -1.70 -12.69 -3.11
C TRP A 52 -2.82 -12.88 -2.08
N ALA A 53 -3.74 -13.82 -2.33
CA ALA A 53 -4.78 -14.16 -1.37
C ALA A 53 -4.21 -14.76 -0.08
N GLY A 54 -3.02 -15.35 -0.10
CA GLY A 54 -2.35 -15.88 1.09
C GLY A 54 -1.69 -14.81 1.97
N VAL A 55 -1.43 -13.62 1.43
CA VAL A 55 -0.75 -12.54 2.14
C VAL A 55 -1.67 -11.93 3.20
N THR A 56 -1.19 -11.93 4.44
CA THR A 56 -1.88 -11.35 5.61
C THR A 56 -1.19 -10.10 6.13
N LYS A 57 0.10 -9.94 5.82
CA LYS A 57 0.92 -8.77 6.18
C LYS A 57 1.80 -8.38 5.01
N LEU A 58 1.58 -7.17 4.49
CA LEU A 58 2.30 -6.62 3.35
C LEU A 58 2.95 -5.29 3.72
N TYR A 59 4.27 -5.22 3.52
CA TYR A 59 5.01 -3.96 3.44
C TYR A 59 5.30 -3.67 1.97
N ALA A 60 4.77 -2.57 1.44
CA ALA A 60 5.09 -2.06 0.11
C ALA A 60 5.36 -0.55 0.15
N SER A 61 5.94 -0.10 1.27
CA SER A 61 6.30 1.29 1.51
C SER A 61 7.45 1.73 0.61
N ASN A 62 7.52 3.01 0.24
CA ASN A 62 8.61 3.57 -0.58
C ASN A 62 8.79 2.89 -1.96
N GLY A 63 7.74 2.27 -2.51
CA GLY A 63 7.78 1.48 -3.75
C GLY A 63 7.39 2.25 -5.03
N ALA A 64 7.18 3.56 -4.95
CA ALA A 64 6.72 4.40 -6.06
C ALA A 64 5.36 4.01 -6.68
N LEU A 65 4.49 3.31 -5.93
CA LEU A 65 3.16 2.93 -6.39
C LEU A 65 2.34 4.17 -6.76
N VAL A 66 1.74 4.17 -7.94
CA VAL A 66 0.85 5.22 -8.46
C VAL A 66 -0.57 4.71 -8.72
N ASP A 67 -0.79 3.40 -8.59
CA ASP A 67 -1.99 2.70 -9.01
C ASP A 67 -2.28 1.52 -8.06
N VAL A 68 -3.54 1.38 -7.66
CA VAL A 68 -3.97 0.37 -6.66
C VAL A 68 -4.30 -0.99 -7.26
N ARG A 69 -4.16 -1.18 -8.57
CA ARG A 69 -4.36 -2.47 -9.22
C ARG A 69 -3.52 -3.56 -8.53
N GLY A 70 -4.19 -4.67 -8.25
CA GLY A 70 -3.63 -5.83 -7.54
C GLY A 70 -3.95 -5.84 -6.05
N LEU A 71 -4.29 -4.71 -5.42
CA LEU A 71 -4.70 -4.69 -4.00
C LEU A 71 -5.98 -5.51 -3.75
N GLN A 72 -6.88 -5.62 -4.73
CA GLN A 72 -8.08 -6.45 -4.64
C GLN A 72 -7.79 -7.97 -4.55
N LEU A 73 -6.56 -8.39 -4.84
CA LEU A 73 -6.13 -9.79 -4.70
C LEU A 73 -5.80 -10.15 -3.24
N LEU A 74 -5.58 -9.15 -2.37
CA LEU A 74 -5.18 -9.31 -0.97
C LEU A 74 -6.36 -9.69 -0.05
N ARG A 75 -7.03 -10.80 -0.33
CA ARG A 75 -8.31 -11.17 0.30
C ARG A 75 -8.26 -11.39 1.82
N ASN A 76 -7.08 -11.73 2.36
CA ASN A 76 -6.89 -12.07 3.77
C ASN A 76 -5.99 -11.04 4.50
N ILE A 77 -5.79 -9.85 3.94
CA ILE A 77 -4.89 -8.85 4.49
C ILE A 77 -5.37 -8.34 5.85
N LYS A 78 -4.43 -8.23 6.78
CA LYS A 78 -4.62 -7.68 8.13
C LYS A 78 -3.78 -6.44 8.37
N TYR A 79 -2.56 -6.42 7.82
CA TYR A 79 -1.62 -5.32 7.97
C TYR A 79 -1.15 -4.88 6.58
N LEU A 80 -1.49 -3.66 6.20
CA LEU A 80 -1.17 -3.10 4.90
C LEU A 80 -0.42 -1.77 5.05
N TYR A 81 0.86 -1.78 4.68
CA TYR A 81 1.72 -0.60 4.70
C TYR A 81 2.05 -0.17 3.28
N LEU A 82 1.50 0.97 2.87
CA LEU A 82 1.68 1.61 1.56
C LEU A 82 2.25 3.04 1.70
N ASP A 83 2.82 3.36 2.86
CA ASP A 83 3.35 4.69 3.14
C ASP A 83 4.50 5.07 2.19
N ASN A 84 4.64 6.37 1.94
CA ASN A 84 5.68 6.97 1.11
C ASN A 84 5.70 6.47 -0.35
N ASN A 85 4.52 6.16 -0.90
CA ASN A 85 4.33 5.91 -2.32
C ASN A 85 3.90 7.20 -3.07
N LYS A 86 3.39 7.06 -4.29
CA LYS A 86 2.98 8.15 -5.18
C LYS A 86 1.49 8.06 -5.54
N LEU A 87 0.69 7.40 -4.69
CA LEU A 87 -0.73 7.20 -4.95
C LEU A 87 -1.47 8.55 -4.95
N PRO A 88 -2.13 8.93 -6.06
CA PRO A 88 -2.95 10.13 -6.12
C PRO A 88 -4.31 9.93 -5.42
N GLU A 89 -5.03 11.02 -5.20
CA GLU A 89 -6.27 11.03 -4.41
C GLU A 89 -7.33 10.07 -4.99
N ASN A 90 -7.50 10.05 -6.32
CA ASN A 90 -8.47 9.18 -7.00
C ASN A 90 -8.20 7.70 -6.72
N GLU A 91 -6.94 7.28 -6.64
CA GLU A 91 -6.57 5.89 -6.38
C GLU A 91 -6.86 5.51 -4.92
N LEU A 92 -6.56 6.39 -3.97
CA LEU A 92 -6.87 6.16 -2.56
C LEU A 92 -8.38 6.16 -2.28
N MET A 93 -9.15 6.98 -3.00
CA MET A 93 -10.62 6.95 -2.95
C MET A 93 -11.18 5.61 -3.41
N VAL A 94 -10.65 5.05 -4.51
CA VAL A 94 -11.03 3.73 -5.00
C VAL A 94 -10.58 2.63 -4.02
N MET A 95 -9.37 2.76 -3.44
CA MET A 95 -8.87 1.84 -2.44
C MET A 95 -9.79 1.74 -1.22
N ALA A 96 -10.26 2.87 -0.70
CA ALA A 96 -11.12 2.91 0.48
C ALA A 96 -12.38 2.03 0.34
N GLY A 97 -12.96 1.98 -0.87
CA GLY A 97 -14.14 1.16 -1.17
C GLY A 97 -13.85 -0.29 -1.53
N MET A 98 -12.60 -0.66 -1.86
CA MET A 98 -12.25 -2.02 -2.31
C MET A 98 -11.58 -2.88 -1.23
N LEU A 99 -11.03 -2.27 -0.17
CA LEU A 99 -10.33 -3.01 0.87
C LEU A 99 -11.25 -4.09 1.45
N PRO A 100 -10.75 -5.32 1.67
CA PRO A 100 -11.57 -6.41 2.17
C PRO A 100 -12.32 -6.00 3.44
N GLN A 101 -13.60 -6.38 3.53
CA GLN A 101 -14.42 -6.03 4.70
C GLN A 101 -14.04 -6.80 5.98
N GLY A 102 -13.03 -7.68 5.91
CA GLY A 102 -12.55 -8.54 7.01
C GLY A 102 -11.64 -7.83 8.02
N GLN A 103 -10.74 -8.61 8.64
CA GLN A 103 -9.87 -8.25 9.78
C GLN A 103 -8.72 -7.29 9.41
N LEU A 104 -8.95 -6.22 8.65
CA LEU A 104 -7.91 -5.20 8.45
C LEU A 104 -7.66 -4.50 9.78
N GLU A 105 -6.53 -4.81 10.42
CA GLU A 105 -6.13 -4.31 11.74
C GLU A 105 -5.24 -3.06 11.61
N CYS A 106 -4.50 -2.93 10.52
CA CYS A 106 -3.60 -1.81 10.29
C CYS A 106 -3.57 -1.37 8.82
N LEU A 107 -3.72 -0.06 8.61
CA LEU A 107 -3.51 0.60 7.33
C LEU A 107 -2.55 1.79 7.52
N ASP A 108 -1.50 1.87 6.71
CA ASP A 108 -0.66 3.07 6.64
C ASP A 108 -0.52 3.52 5.19
N ILE A 109 -0.99 4.73 4.91
CA ILE A 109 -0.89 5.38 3.59
C ILE A 109 -0.23 6.76 3.68
N ARG A 110 0.43 7.09 4.81
CA ARG A 110 1.11 8.38 5.01
C ARG A 110 2.14 8.64 3.91
N GLY A 111 2.40 9.91 3.61
CA GLY A 111 3.41 10.29 2.61
C GLY A 111 3.00 10.02 1.16
N ASN A 112 1.80 9.49 0.89
CA ASN A 112 1.22 9.51 -0.45
C ASN A 112 0.64 10.90 -0.76
N PRO A 113 0.86 11.44 -1.96
CA PRO A 113 0.38 12.78 -2.33
C PRO A 113 -1.16 12.88 -2.35
N GLY A 114 -1.85 11.76 -2.56
CA GLY A 114 -3.31 11.69 -2.53
C GLY A 114 -3.93 11.65 -1.14
N LEU A 115 -3.15 11.61 -0.05
CA LEU A 115 -3.71 11.56 1.30
C LEU A 115 -4.30 12.93 1.67
N THR A 116 -5.59 13.10 1.37
CA THR A 116 -6.38 14.29 1.66
C THR A 116 -7.42 14.03 2.76
N PRO A 117 -8.04 15.08 3.34
CA PRO A 117 -9.19 14.90 4.23
C PRO A 117 -10.35 14.11 3.58
N SER A 118 -10.62 14.33 2.28
CA SER A 118 -11.65 13.60 1.54
C SER A 118 -11.41 12.08 1.52
N VAL A 119 -10.14 11.66 1.42
CA VAL A 119 -9.74 10.25 1.50
C VAL A 119 -9.95 9.72 2.91
N MET A 120 -9.61 10.49 3.95
CA MET A 120 -9.88 10.08 5.33
C MET A 120 -11.39 9.92 5.58
N ASP A 121 -12.22 10.82 5.07
CA ASP A 121 -13.68 10.69 5.13
C ASP A 121 -14.16 9.46 4.37
N ALA A 122 -13.54 9.11 3.23
CA ALA A 122 -13.88 7.91 2.49
C ALA A 122 -13.54 6.64 3.28
N LEU A 123 -12.36 6.60 3.92
CA LEU A 123 -11.97 5.48 4.80
C LEU A 123 -12.96 5.32 5.96
N LEU A 124 -13.45 6.43 6.53
CA LEU A 124 -14.50 6.40 7.55
C LEU A 124 -15.84 5.90 6.99
N ARG A 125 -16.32 6.47 5.88
CA ARG A 125 -17.59 6.07 5.25
C ARG A 125 -17.63 4.61 4.83
N HIS A 126 -16.48 4.05 4.45
CA HIS A 126 -16.35 2.64 4.07
C HIS A 126 -16.05 1.71 5.27
N GLY A 127 -16.07 2.23 6.49
CA GLY A 127 -15.88 1.46 7.73
C GLY A 127 -14.46 0.90 7.89
N VAL A 128 -13.46 1.48 7.20
CA VAL A 128 -12.06 1.06 7.34
C VAL A 128 -11.55 1.41 8.72
N VAL A 129 -11.85 2.63 9.19
CA VAL A 129 -11.44 3.12 10.52
C VAL A 129 -12.05 2.26 11.63
N ASP A 130 -13.33 1.90 11.52
CA ASP A 130 -14.05 1.13 12.56
C ASP A 130 -13.50 -0.29 12.77
N ARG A 131 -12.78 -0.83 11.78
CA ARG A 131 -12.23 -2.19 11.80
C ARG A 131 -10.74 -2.21 12.11
N CYS A 132 -10.04 -1.11 11.86
CA CYS A 132 -8.61 -0.98 12.13
C CYS A 132 -8.35 -0.67 13.61
N GLN A 133 -7.28 -1.24 14.15
CA GLN A 133 -6.68 -0.79 15.40
C GLN A 133 -5.73 0.39 15.14
N TYR A 134 -5.11 0.42 13.97
CA TYR A 134 -4.16 1.46 13.58
C TYR A 134 -4.45 2.00 12.18
N VAL A 135 -4.54 3.32 12.06
CA VAL A 135 -4.58 4.01 10.76
C VAL A 135 -3.52 5.10 10.75
N ASN A 136 -2.66 5.11 9.73
CA ASN A 136 -1.62 6.12 9.54
C ASN A 136 -0.73 6.30 10.79
N GLY A 137 -0.37 5.18 11.43
CA GLY A 137 0.43 5.16 12.66
C GLY A 137 -0.28 5.64 13.92
N ARG A 138 -1.55 6.06 13.84
CA ARG A 138 -2.38 6.41 15.00
C ARG A 138 -3.17 5.19 15.47
N ARG A 139 -3.15 4.95 16.78
CA ARG A 139 -3.89 3.91 17.47
C ARG A 139 -5.32 4.40 17.73
N LEU A 140 -6.35 3.65 17.31
CA LEU A 140 -7.75 4.11 17.29
C LEU A 140 -8.56 3.76 18.56
N ASP A 141 -8.04 2.87 19.41
CA ASP A 141 -8.70 2.36 20.62
C ASP A 141 -8.57 3.26 21.86
N LEU A 142 -8.17 4.53 21.68
CA LEU A 142 -8.02 5.47 22.80
C LEU A 142 -8.74 6.80 22.68
N ASP A 143 -9.22 7.23 21.50
CA ASP A 143 -9.96 8.49 21.42
C ASP A 143 -10.62 8.70 20.05
N LEU A 144 -11.93 8.48 19.96
CA LEU A 144 -12.70 8.87 18.77
C LEU A 144 -12.88 10.40 18.66
N THR A 145 -12.43 11.18 19.66
CA THR A 145 -12.63 12.64 19.70
C THR A 145 -11.42 13.47 19.25
N SER A 146 -10.23 12.89 19.05
CA SER A 146 -9.00 13.62 18.65
C SER A 146 -8.34 13.13 17.36
N ILE A 147 -9.06 12.40 16.50
CA ILE A 147 -8.54 11.88 15.22
C ILE A 147 -8.07 13.02 14.28
N TRP A 148 -8.47 14.27 14.53
CA TRP A 148 -8.37 15.39 13.60
C TRP A 148 -7.40 16.52 13.97
N ASP A 149 -6.63 16.40 15.05
CA ASP A 149 -5.51 17.33 15.33
C ASP A 149 -4.22 16.94 14.60
#